data_AF-A0A3M8F1R2-F1
#
_entry.id   AF-A0A3M8F1R2-F1
#
_cell.length_a   1.000
_cell.length_b   1.000
_cell.length_c   1.000
_cell.angle_alpha   90.00
_cell.angle_beta   90.00
_cell.angle_gamma   90.00
#
_symmetry.space_group_name_H-M   'P 1'
#
loop_
_entity.id
_entity.type
_entity.pdbx_description
1 polymer ?
#
loop_
_entity_poly.entity_id
_entity_poly.type
_entity_poly.pdbx_seq_one_letter_code
_entity_poly.pdbx_strand_id
1 'polypeptide(L)'
;MDILATIAERKIREAMERGEFDDLSGKGKPLVMEEDLAGVPAEVRMAYRILKNAGFVPPEVVLRKEIVSLRELVNSLEESEERRQKQRELDFKLMKLSMMRNRPLNLDEVPEYRDKVVAKLGGG
;
A
#
# COMPACT_ATOMS: atom_id res chain seq x y z
N MET A 1 -34.22 0.11 -5.28
CA MET A 1 -33.24 0.82 -4.43
C MET A 1 -32.62 -0.22 -3.52
N ASP A 2 -31.29 -0.26 -3.44
CA ASP A 2 -30.54 -1.27 -2.68
C ASP A 2 -30.85 -1.16 -1.17
N ILE A 3 -31.17 -2.28 -0.50
CA ILE A 3 -31.53 -2.32 0.93
C ILE A 3 -30.39 -1.75 1.80
N LEU A 4 -29.15 -2.01 1.39
CA LEU A 4 -27.96 -1.48 2.06
C LEU A 4 -27.91 0.05 2.01
N ALA A 5 -28.30 0.65 0.88
CA ALA A 5 -28.34 2.09 0.73
C ALA A 5 -29.38 2.72 1.66
N THR A 6 -30.56 2.11 1.81
CA THR A 6 -31.60 2.59 2.73
C THR A 6 -31.15 2.55 4.19
N ILE A 7 -30.46 1.47 4.59
CA ILE A 7 -29.91 1.33 5.95
C ILE A 7 -28.82 2.36 6.20
N ALA A 8 -27.92 2.56 5.23
CA ALA A 8 -26.85 3.56 5.32
C ALA A 8 -27.43 4.98 5.46
N GLU A 9 -28.37 5.35 4.62
CA GLU A 9 -29.03 6.67 4.62
C GLU A 9 -29.70 6.95 5.98
N ARG A 10 -30.41 5.97 6.53
CA ARG A 10 -31.04 6.10 7.84
C ARG A 10 -30.00 6.35 8.95
N LYS A 11 -28.92 5.57 8.97
CA LYS A 11 -27.84 5.75 9.98
C LYS A 11 -27.15 7.10 9.86
N ILE A 12 -26.92 7.58 8.63
CA ILE A 12 -26.32 8.90 8.38
C ILE A 12 -27.22 9.99 8.97
N ARG A 13 -28.54 9.93 8.71
CA ARG A 13 -29.49 10.91 9.26
C ARG A 13 -29.53 10.91 10.78
N GLU A 14 -29.60 9.74 11.39
CA GLU A 14 -29.58 9.61 12.86
C GLU A 14 -28.29 10.18 13.47
N ALA A 15 -27.13 10.02 12.80
CA ALA A 15 -25.87 10.62 13.26
C ALA A 15 -25.82 12.15 13.07
N MET A 16 -26.42 12.68 11.99
CA MET A 16 -26.59 14.12 11.78
C MET A 16 -27.46 14.74 12.89
N GLU A 17 -28.59 14.11 13.23
CA GLU A 17 -29.48 14.57 14.30
C GLU A 17 -28.80 14.61 15.68
N ARG A 18 -27.84 13.70 15.92
CA ARG A 18 -27.02 13.68 17.14
C ARG A 18 -25.85 14.66 17.14
N GLY A 19 -25.65 15.42 16.06
CA GLY A 19 -24.54 16.38 15.93
C GLY A 19 -23.16 15.73 15.81
N GLU A 20 -23.08 14.42 15.48
CA GLU A 20 -21.80 13.70 15.38
C GLU A 20 -20.88 14.26 14.27
N PHE A 21 -21.42 15.03 13.33
CA PHE A 21 -20.67 15.68 12.26
C PHE A 21 -20.33 17.15 12.54
N ASP A 22 -20.71 17.69 13.70
CA ASP A 22 -20.56 19.12 13.98
C ASP A 22 -19.13 19.55 14.27
N ASP A 23 -18.30 18.68 14.86
CA ASP A 23 -16.91 18.94 15.22
C ASP A 23 -15.94 17.90 14.61
N LEU A 24 -16.12 17.60 13.32
CA LEU A 24 -15.16 16.76 12.62
C LEU A 24 -13.82 17.51 12.49
N SER A 25 -12.72 16.82 12.76
CA SER A 25 -11.35 17.35 12.69
C SER A 25 -11.00 18.01 11.34
N GLY A 26 -11.68 17.61 10.26
CA GLY A 26 -11.54 18.13 8.90
C GLY A 26 -12.65 19.09 8.42
N LYS A 27 -13.62 19.47 9.28
CA LYS A 27 -14.76 20.33 8.87
C LYS A 27 -14.25 21.68 8.34
N GLY A 28 -14.67 22.04 7.13
CA GLY A 28 -14.30 23.29 6.47
C GLY A 28 -12.85 23.37 5.97
N LYS A 29 -12.05 22.30 6.11
CA LYS A 29 -10.68 22.23 5.60
C LYS A 29 -10.67 21.56 4.22
N PRO A 30 -9.69 21.89 3.34
CA PRO A 30 -9.49 21.16 2.10
C PRO A 30 -9.36 19.65 2.35
N LEU A 31 -9.94 18.85 1.45
CA LEU A 31 -9.79 17.39 1.51
C LEU A 31 -8.30 17.05 1.37
N VAL A 32 -7.77 16.33 2.36
CA VAL A 32 -6.42 15.75 2.27
C VAL A 32 -6.50 14.59 1.30
N MET A 33 -5.87 14.74 0.14
CA MET A 33 -5.68 13.63 -0.79
C MET A 33 -4.68 12.67 -0.12
N GLU A 34 -5.15 11.49 0.29
CA GLU A 34 -4.27 10.47 0.87
C GLU A 34 -3.30 9.98 -0.21
N GLU A 35 -2.10 10.57 -0.25
CA GLU A 35 -1.02 10.23 -1.18
C GLU A 35 -0.70 8.72 -1.14
N ASP A 36 -0.82 8.12 0.04
CA ASP A 36 -0.54 6.71 0.32
C ASP A 36 -1.42 5.74 -0.50
N LEU A 37 -2.60 6.17 -0.95
CA LEU A 37 -3.55 5.36 -1.71
C LEU A 37 -3.58 5.72 -3.20
N ALA A 38 -2.75 6.66 -3.66
CA ALA A 38 -2.64 7.01 -5.08
C ALA A 38 -2.23 5.81 -5.95
N GLY A 39 -1.43 4.91 -5.39
CA GLY A 39 -1.02 3.65 -6.04
C GLY A 39 -2.07 2.55 -6.01
N VAL A 40 -3.22 2.74 -5.36
CA VAL A 40 -4.28 1.72 -5.20
C VAL A 40 -5.38 1.94 -6.27
N PRO A 41 -5.75 0.89 -7.03
CA PRO A 41 -6.86 0.96 -8.00
C PRO A 41 -8.16 1.44 -7.34
N ALA A 42 -8.98 2.17 -8.10
CA ALA A 42 -10.17 2.82 -7.56
C ALA A 42 -11.16 1.82 -6.92
N GLU A 43 -11.25 0.63 -7.50
CA GLU A 43 -12.17 -0.44 -7.13
C GLU A 43 -11.88 -1.01 -5.73
N VAL A 44 -10.60 -1.04 -5.33
CA VAL A 44 -10.16 -1.61 -4.04
C VAL A 44 -9.76 -0.55 -3.02
N ARG A 45 -9.71 0.73 -3.43
CA ARG A 45 -9.30 1.85 -2.57
C ARG A 45 -10.16 1.98 -1.31
N MET A 46 -11.47 1.78 -1.43
CA MET A 46 -12.38 1.87 -0.29
C MET A 46 -12.13 0.76 0.72
N ALA A 47 -11.92 -0.49 0.26
CA ALA A 47 -11.61 -1.61 1.14
C ALA A 47 -10.30 -1.38 1.91
N TYR A 48 -9.26 -0.88 1.22
CA TYR A 48 -7.99 -0.52 1.85
C TYR A 48 -8.14 0.60 2.90
N ARG A 49 -8.97 1.60 2.60
CA ARG A 49 -9.25 2.71 3.53
C ARG A 49 -9.97 2.22 4.79
N ILE A 50 -10.94 1.34 4.64
CA ILE A 50 -11.66 0.72 5.77
C ILE A 50 -10.68 -0.05 6.67
N LEU A 51 -9.81 -0.88 6.09
CA LEU A 51 -8.81 -1.64 6.83
C LEU A 51 -7.82 -0.71 7.58
N LYS A 52 -7.29 0.31 6.90
CA LYS A 52 -6.39 1.32 7.48
C LYS A 52 -7.06 2.03 8.67
N ASN A 53 -8.30 2.48 8.50
CA ASN A 53 -9.05 3.19 9.54
C ASN A 53 -9.38 2.29 10.74
N ALA A 54 -9.55 0.99 10.52
CA ALA A 54 -9.76 0.01 11.59
C ALA A 54 -8.45 -0.46 12.26
N GLY A 55 -7.30 0.14 11.91
CA GLY A 55 -6.00 -0.22 12.47
C GLY A 55 -5.40 -1.52 11.91
N PHE A 56 -6.01 -2.10 10.88
CA PHE A 56 -5.49 -3.29 10.21
C PHE A 56 -4.46 -2.90 9.16
N VAL A 57 -3.29 -3.55 9.24
CA VAL A 57 -2.23 -3.41 8.23
C VAL A 57 -2.52 -4.41 7.10
N PRO A 58 -2.74 -3.96 5.86
CA PRO A 58 -2.96 -4.88 4.73
C PRO A 58 -1.79 -5.87 4.60
N PRO A 59 -2.06 -7.13 4.22
CA PRO A 59 -1.03 -8.17 4.13
C PRO A 59 0.12 -7.80 3.17
N GLU A 60 -0.16 -6.99 2.15
CA GLU A 60 0.82 -6.44 1.21
C GLU A 60 1.80 -5.48 1.90
N VAL A 61 1.34 -4.71 2.89
CA VAL A 61 2.20 -3.77 3.64
C VAL A 61 3.14 -4.54 4.56
N VAL A 62 2.66 -5.62 5.19
CA VAL A 62 3.51 -6.53 5.97
C VAL A 62 4.58 -7.16 5.08
N LEU A 63 4.17 -7.69 3.92
CA LEU A 63 5.07 -8.29 2.95
C LEU A 63 6.11 -7.29 2.42
N ARG A 64 5.73 -6.03 2.20
CA ARG A 64 6.67 -4.96 1.82
C ARG A 64 7.72 -4.71 2.90
N LYS A 65 7.34 -4.65 4.17
CA LYS A 65 8.30 -4.52 5.28
C LYS A 65 9.30 -5.67 5.29
N GLU A 66 8.82 -6.90 5.15
CA GLU A 66 9.69 -8.07 5.06
C GLU A 66 10.65 -8.00 3.87
N ILE A 67 10.19 -7.54 2.72
CA ILE A 67 10.99 -7.35 1.51
C ILE A 67 12.10 -6.31 1.73
N VAL A 68 11.79 -5.19 2.40
CA VAL A 68 12.80 -4.16 2.72
C VAL A 68 13.87 -4.75 3.64
N SER A 69 13.47 -5.39 4.75
CA SER A 69 14.41 -6.00 5.69
C SER A 69 15.25 -7.12 5.05
N LEU A 70 14.64 -7.96 4.19
CA LEU A 70 15.37 -8.99 3.44
C LEU A 70 16.39 -8.39 2.47
N ARG A 71 16.06 -7.26 1.84
CA ARG A 71 16.97 -6.57 0.92
C ARG A 71 18.17 -5.97 1.64
N GLU A 72 17.93 -5.34 2.79
CA GLU A 72 19.00 -4.86 3.67
C GLU A 72 19.91 -6.00 4.10
N LEU A 73 19.33 -7.13 4.51
CA LEU A 73 20.08 -8.33 4.88
C LEU A 73 20.93 -8.86 3.72
N VAL A 74 20.35 -9.04 2.54
CA VAL A 74 21.08 -9.52 1.34
C VAL A 74 22.21 -8.57 0.95
N ASN A 75 22.02 -7.25 1.11
CA ASN A 75 23.04 -6.25 0.83
C ASN A 75 24.18 -6.25 1.87
N SER A 76 23.91 -6.71 3.10
CA SER A 76 24.91 -6.80 4.18
C SER A 76 25.76 -8.07 4.12
N LEU A 77 25.31 -9.10 3.40
CA LEU A 77 26.00 -10.38 3.27
C LEU A 77 27.00 -10.37 2.10
N GLU A 78 28.18 -10.94 2.31
CA GLU A 78 29.14 -11.24 1.24
C GLU A 78 28.66 -12.41 0.35
N GLU A 79 29.27 -12.54 -0.84
CA GLU A 79 28.91 -13.57 -1.81
C GLU A 79 29.14 -14.97 -1.22
N SER A 80 28.05 -15.61 -0.82
CA SER A 80 28.02 -16.89 -0.12
C SER A 80 26.77 -17.67 -0.52
N GLU A 81 26.73 -18.97 -0.21
CA GLU A 81 25.51 -19.78 -0.38
C GLU A 81 24.33 -19.20 0.42
N GLU A 82 24.59 -18.61 1.58
CA GLU A 82 23.59 -17.94 2.41
C GLU A 82 23.00 -16.71 1.71
N ARG A 83 23.85 -15.86 1.10
CA ARG A 83 23.41 -14.72 0.28
C ARG A 83 22.52 -15.17 -0.88
N ARG A 84 22.91 -16.24 -1.59
CA ARG A 84 22.11 -16.80 -2.71
C ARG A 84 20.78 -17.36 -2.23
N GLN A 85 20.72 -17.98 -1.06
CA GLN A 85 19.47 -18.46 -0.46
C GLN A 85 18.54 -17.29 -0.11
N LYS A 86 19.07 -16.23 0.51
CA LYS A 86 18.30 -15.04 0.88
C LYS A 86 17.86 -14.22 -0.33
N GLN A 87 18.65 -14.19 -1.40
CA GLN A 87 18.24 -13.60 -2.68
C GLN A 87 17.05 -14.34 -3.29
N ARG A 88 17.06 -15.68 -3.31
CA ARG A 88 15.90 -16.48 -3.77
C ARG A 88 14.64 -16.22 -2.95
N GLU A 89 14.78 -16.07 -1.63
CA GLU A 89 13.68 -15.71 -0.73
C GLU A 89 13.11 -14.33 -1.09
N LEU A 90 13.98 -13.34 -1.33
CA LEU A 90 13.61 -12.00 -1.74
C LEU A 90 12.86 -12.00 -3.09
N ASP A 91 13.36 -12.74 -4.08
CA ASP A 91 12.74 -12.85 -5.40
C ASP A 91 11.34 -13.47 -5.31
N PHE A 92 11.17 -14.52 -4.50
CA PHE A 92 9.87 -15.13 -4.26
C PHE A 92 8.88 -14.16 -3.62
N LYS A 93 9.32 -13.38 -2.61
CA LYS A 93 8.44 -12.40 -1.95
C LYS A 93 8.05 -11.25 -2.88
N LEU A 94 8.97 -10.80 -3.73
CA LEU A 94 8.68 -9.83 -4.79
C LEU A 94 7.62 -10.36 -5.77
N MET A 95 7.78 -11.62 -6.24
CA MET A 95 6.79 -12.26 -7.10
C MET A 95 5.41 -12.34 -6.43
N LYS A 96 5.36 -12.78 -5.17
CA LYS A 96 4.13 -12.86 -4.37
C LYS A 96 3.44 -11.50 -4.25
N LEU A 97 4.20 -10.43 -3.99
CA LEU A 97 3.66 -9.07 -3.89
C LEU A 97 3.05 -8.59 -5.22
N SER A 98 3.70 -8.89 -6.36
CA SER A 98 3.18 -8.55 -7.68
C SER A 98 1.87 -9.30 -7.99
N MET A 99 1.80 -10.59 -7.66
CA MET A 99 0.58 -11.39 -7.82
C MET A 99 -0.57 -10.84 -6.98
N MET A 100 -0.32 -10.46 -5.72
CA MET A 100 -1.34 -9.90 -4.83
C MET A 100 -1.92 -8.58 -5.34
N ARG A 101 -1.13 -7.80 -6.08
CA ARG A 101 -1.55 -6.47 -6.57
C ARG A 101 -2.20 -6.50 -7.95
N ASN A 102 -2.27 -7.66 -8.60
CA ASN A 102 -2.73 -7.82 -9.98
C ASN A 102 -2.13 -6.77 -10.93
N ARG A 103 -0.85 -6.44 -10.72
CA ARG A 103 -0.08 -5.49 -11.53
C ARG A 103 1.14 -6.21 -12.10
N PRO A 104 1.56 -5.88 -13.33
CA PRO A 104 2.81 -6.40 -13.88
C PRO A 104 3.98 -6.03 -12.95
N LEU A 105 4.96 -6.95 -12.84
CA LEU A 105 6.20 -6.77 -12.10
C LEU A 105 6.84 -5.44 -12.48
N ASN A 106 6.66 -4.42 -11.63
CA ASN A 106 7.33 -3.15 -11.82
C ASN A 106 8.47 -3.09 -10.80
N LEU A 107 9.66 -3.49 -11.25
CA LEU A 107 10.91 -3.46 -10.48
C LEU A 107 11.26 -2.02 -10.02
N ASP A 108 10.55 -1.02 -10.54
CA ASP A 108 10.68 0.42 -10.27
C ASP A 108 9.93 0.92 -9.02
N GLU A 109 9.24 0.05 -8.27
CA GLU A 109 8.45 0.49 -7.09
C GLU A 109 9.27 0.86 -5.85
N VAL A 110 10.58 1.08 -6.01
CA VAL A 110 11.48 1.61 -4.97
C VAL A 110 12.09 2.92 -5.48
N PRO A 111 11.59 4.10 -5.05
CA PRO A 111 12.05 5.40 -5.52
C PRO A 111 13.56 5.64 -5.37
N GLU A 112 14.18 5.06 -4.33
CA GLU A 112 15.60 5.24 -3.99
C GLU A 112 16.58 4.63 -5.01
N TYR A 113 16.12 3.76 -5.92
CA TYR A 113 16.97 3.10 -6.93
C TYR A 113 16.72 3.57 -8.36
N ARG A 114 15.75 4.46 -8.59
CA ARG A 114 15.44 5.01 -9.91
C ARG A 114 16.67 5.68 -10.54
N ASP A 115 17.42 6.45 -9.75
CA ASP A 115 18.54 7.25 -10.26
C ASP A 115 19.74 6.39 -10.71
N LYS A 116 19.98 5.24 -10.05
CA LYS A 116 21.04 4.30 -10.46
C LYS A 116 20.67 3.52 -11.72
N VAL A 117 19.38 3.26 -11.94
CA VAL A 117 18.88 2.56 -13.13
C VAL A 117 18.90 3.48 -14.36
N VAL A 118 18.51 4.75 -14.22
CA VAL A 118 18.62 5.77 -15.29
C VAL A 118 20.08 6.01 -15.69
N ALA A 119 21.01 6.04 -14.73
CA ALA A 119 22.44 6.17 -15.01
C ALA A 119 23.03 4.95 -15.76
N LYS A 120 22.51 3.75 -15.53
CA LYS A 120 23.00 2.51 -16.16
C LYS A 120 22.38 2.25 -17.55
N LEU A 121 21.20 2.81 -17.83
CA LEU A 121 20.52 2.69 -19.13
C LEU A 121 20.78 3.89 -20.07
N GLY A 122 21.26 5.03 -19.56
CA GLY A 122 21.70 6.18 -20.36
C GLY A 122 23.20 6.18 -20.72
N GLY A 123 23.93 5.12 -20.38
CA GLY A 123 25.34 4.94 -20.69
C GLY A 123 25.55 3.82 -21.72
N GLY A 124 25.18 4.10 -22.97
CA GLY A 124 25.32 3.23 -24.13
C GLY A 124 24.63 3.82 -25.34
#